data_AF-A0A942CZ96-F1
#
_entry.id   AF-A0A942CZ96-F1
#
_cell.length_a   1.000
_cell.length_b   1.000
_cell.length_c   1.000
_cell.angle_alpha   90.00
_cell.angle_beta   90.00
_cell.angle_gamma   90.00
#
_symmetry.space_group_name_H-M   'P 1'
#
loop_
_entity.id
_entity.type
_entity.pdbx_description
1 polymer ?
#
loop_
_entity_poly.entity_id
_entity_poly.type
_entity_poly.pdbx_seq_one_letter_code
_entity_poly.pdbx_strand_id
1 'polypeptide(L)'
;MISQQTHPSPGRKPATGMAAALARNREFAAATGHEGAVVLPNLRLFVITCLDPRVDPARVLDLGLGDAIVVRNVGGRVTPEVIDDVAFISQIAEGAIPDGPLFEVAVIHHTQCGAGALADDGFRRRYAARTGSEESLLRERAILDPAATAKADVARLRSAASISARVRVSGHVYDVSTGLVEPVVDP
;
A
#
# COMPACT_ATOMS: atom_id res chain seq x y z
N MET A 1 1.87 -44.04 47.72
CA MET A 1 2.37 -43.57 46.41
C MET A 1 1.50 -42.40 45.97
N ILE A 2 1.98 -41.17 46.17
CA ILE A 2 1.25 -39.95 45.77
C ILE A 2 1.68 -39.66 44.33
N SER A 3 0.82 -40.01 43.36
CA SER A 3 1.05 -39.66 41.96
C SER A 3 0.50 -38.26 41.70
N GLN A 4 1.37 -37.39 41.21
CA GLN A 4 1.19 -35.96 41.10
C GLN A 4 0.12 -35.61 40.07
N GLN A 5 -0.81 -34.74 40.45
CA GLN A 5 -1.72 -34.06 39.53
C GLN A 5 -0.90 -33.09 38.67
N THR A 6 -0.97 -33.25 37.35
CA THR A 6 -0.40 -32.31 36.40
C THR A 6 -1.26 -31.05 36.37
N HIS A 7 -0.76 -29.96 36.97
CA HIS A 7 -1.37 -28.65 36.80
C HIS A 7 -1.22 -28.18 35.34
N PRO A 8 -2.28 -27.64 34.70
CA PRO A 8 -2.14 -26.98 33.42
C PRO A 8 -1.29 -25.72 33.61
N SER A 9 -0.24 -25.60 32.80
CA SER A 9 0.67 -24.44 32.81
C SER A 9 -0.11 -23.15 32.52
N PRO A 10 0.14 -22.04 33.25
CA PRO A 10 -0.65 -20.82 33.11
C PRO A 10 -0.52 -20.24 31.71
N GLY A 11 -1.67 -19.82 31.16
CA GLY A 11 -1.86 -19.39 29.78
C GLY A 11 -0.78 -18.43 29.27
N ARG A 12 0.04 -18.93 28.34
CA ARG A 12 0.95 -18.12 27.54
C ARG A 12 0.10 -17.17 26.70
N LYS A 13 0.17 -15.86 26.98
CA LYS A 13 -0.44 -14.85 26.10
C LYS A 13 0.06 -15.09 24.67
N PRO A 14 -0.83 -15.03 23.65
CA PRO A 14 -0.38 -15.16 22.27
C PRO A 14 0.68 -14.09 22.00
N ALA A 15 1.77 -14.49 21.36
CA ALA A 15 2.84 -13.56 21.04
C ALA A 15 2.27 -12.40 20.19
N THR A 16 2.68 -11.17 20.47
CA THR A 16 2.35 -9.98 19.69
C THR A 16 3.62 -9.45 19.01
N GLY A 17 3.46 -8.66 17.94
CA GLY A 17 4.59 -8.07 17.22
C GLY A 17 5.44 -9.09 16.46
N MET A 18 6.73 -8.80 16.29
CA MET A 18 7.62 -9.57 15.40
C MET A 18 7.83 -11.02 15.83
N ALA A 19 7.75 -11.36 17.12
CA ALA A 19 7.91 -12.74 17.57
C ALA A 19 6.82 -13.66 16.95
N ALA A 20 5.57 -13.19 16.90
CA ALA A 20 4.49 -13.94 16.28
C ALA A 20 4.60 -13.98 14.75
N ALA A 21 5.03 -12.87 14.15
CA ALA A 21 5.25 -12.81 12.70
C ALA A 21 6.36 -13.77 12.25
N LEU A 22 7.47 -13.84 13.00
CA LEU A 22 8.58 -14.75 12.74
C LEU A 22 8.18 -16.22 12.88
N ALA A 23 7.28 -16.55 13.82
CA ALA A 23 6.74 -17.90 13.93
C ALA A 23 5.94 -18.29 12.67
N ARG A 24 5.01 -17.43 12.23
CA ARG A 24 4.27 -17.65 10.97
C ARG A 24 5.18 -17.69 9.74
N ASN A 25 6.25 -16.89 9.72
CA ASN A 25 7.22 -16.91 8.64
C ASN A 25 7.94 -18.27 8.52
N ARG A 26 8.20 -18.96 9.64
CA ARG A 26 8.80 -20.30 9.60
C ARG A 26 7.86 -21.31 8.96
N GLU A 27 6.55 -21.21 9.25
CA GLU A 27 5.53 -22.04 8.62
C GLU A 27 5.43 -21.75 7.12
N PHE A 28 5.40 -20.46 6.73
CA PHE A 28 5.45 -20.03 5.33
C PHE A 28 6.66 -20.60 4.59
N ALA A 29 7.86 -20.48 5.18
CA ALA A 29 9.10 -20.98 4.59
C ALA A 29 9.12 -22.51 4.46
N ALA A 30 8.47 -23.24 5.37
CA ALA A 30 8.41 -24.71 5.34
C ALA A 30 7.37 -25.25 4.35
N ALA A 31 6.32 -24.48 4.02
CA ALA A 31 5.26 -24.91 3.11
C ALA A 31 5.70 -24.81 1.64
N THR A 32 5.81 -23.60 1.11
CA THR A 32 6.19 -23.32 -0.29
C THR A 32 7.16 -22.14 -0.40
N GLY A 33 7.29 -21.34 0.66
CA GLY A 33 8.13 -20.15 0.68
C GLY A 33 7.89 -19.24 -0.52
N HIS A 34 8.98 -18.84 -1.17
CA HIS A 34 9.01 -17.94 -2.33
C HIS A 34 8.92 -18.64 -3.70
N GLU A 35 8.63 -19.94 -3.75
CA GLU A 35 8.61 -20.68 -5.01
C GLU A 35 7.63 -20.06 -6.01
N GLY A 36 8.10 -19.79 -7.23
CA GLY A 36 7.31 -19.12 -8.29
C GLY A 36 7.27 -17.59 -8.22
N ALA A 37 7.89 -16.95 -7.22
CA ALA A 37 7.97 -15.50 -7.16
C ALA A 37 8.84 -14.93 -8.29
N VAL A 38 8.36 -13.85 -8.91
CA VAL A 38 9.00 -13.20 -10.05
C VAL A 38 9.37 -11.75 -9.71
N VAL A 39 10.39 -11.22 -10.38
CA VAL A 39 10.81 -9.82 -10.21
C VAL A 39 9.85 -8.87 -10.92
N LEU A 40 9.34 -9.26 -12.09
CA LEU A 40 8.29 -8.53 -12.80
C LEU A 40 6.92 -9.08 -12.41
N PRO A 41 5.96 -8.25 -12.00
CA PRO A 41 4.70 -8.76 -11.46
C PRO A 41 3.85 -9.54 -12.47
N ASN A 42 3.26 -10.66 -12.04
CA ASN A 42 2.43 -11.52 -12.89
C ASN A 42 1.25 -10.76 -13.51
N LEU A 43 0.61 -9.88 -12.74
CA LEU A 43 -0.53 -9.08 -13.21
C LEU A 43 -0.11 -7.77 -13.88
N ARG A 44 1.21 -7.50 -14.00
CA ARG A 44 1.74 -6.21 -14.44
C ARG A 44 1.06 -5.05 -13.71
N LEU A 45 0.98 -5.17 -12.39
CA LEU A 45 0.28 -4.24 -11.52
C LEU A 45 1.25 -3.60 -10.52
N PHE A 46 1.13 -2.29 -10.36
CA PHE A 46 1.77 -1.51 -9.31
C PHE A 46 0.67 -0.83 -8.49
N VAL A 47 0.50 -1.23 -7.23
CA VAL A 47 -0.50 -0.66 -6.33
C VAL A 47 0.11 0.42 -5.44
N ILE A 48 -0.49 1.60 -5.43
CA ILE A 48 -0.21 2.66 -4.47
C ILE A 48 -1.42 2.76 -3.53
N THR A 49 -1.25 2.50 -2.24
CA THR A 49 -2.36 2.57 -1.28
C THR A 49 -1.93 2.97 0.13
N CYS A 50 -2.87 3.11 1.06
CA CYS A 50 -2.63 3.57 2.42
C CYS A 50 -1.94 2.49 3.27
N LEU A 51 -1.14 2.91 4.25
CA LEU A 51 -0.58 2.06 5.31
C LEU A 51 -1.62 1.60 6.37
N ASP A 52 -2.90 1.99 6.21
CA ASP A 52 -3.99 1.61 7.11
C ASP A 52 -4.07 0.07 7.26
N PRO A 53 -4.11 -0.47 8.49
CA PRO A 53 -4.10 -1.92 8.71
C PRO A 53 -5.33 -2.65 8.16
N ARG A 54 -6.42 -1.94 7.84
CA ARG A 54 -7.64 -2.48 7.22
C ARG A 54 -7.53 -2.59 5.70
N VAL A 55 -6.46 -2.05 5.10
CA VAL A 55 -6.28 -1.90 3.65
C VAL A 55 -5.02 -2.66 3.21
N ASP A 56 -4.94 -3.95 3.58
CA ASP A 56 -3.89 -4.81 3.07
C ASP A 56 -4.19 -5.19 1.62
N PRO A 57 -3.43 -4.69 0.62
CA PRO A 57 -3.74 -4.92 -0.79
C PRO A 57 -3.69 -6.40 -1.17
N ALA A 58 -2.85 -7.21 -0.51
CA ALA A 58 -2.84 -8.65 -0.78
C ALA A 58 -4.14 -9.34 -0.34
N ARG A 59 -4.84 -8.77 0.65
CA ARG A 59 -6.13 -9.30 1.12
C ARG A 59 -7.30 -8.70 0.39
N VAL A 60 -7.24 -7.40 0.09
CA VAL A 60 -8.32 -6.67 -0.58
C VAL A 60 -8.47 -7.07 -2.04
N LEU A 61 -7.35 -7.33 -2.73
CA LEU A 61 -7.33 -7.69 -4.16
C LEU A 61 -7.00 -9.17 -4.41
N ASP A 62 -6.91 -9.98 -3.35
CA ASP A 62 -6.52 -11.40 -3.40
C ASP A 62 -5.21 -11.65 -4.16
N LEU A 63 -4.18 -10.84 -3.86
CA LEU A 63 -2.88 -10.93 -4.55
C LEU A 63 -2.03 -12.05 -3.96
N GLY A 64 -1.54 -12.92 -4.84
CA GLY A 64 -0.48 -13.86 -4.55
C GLY A 64 0.91 -13.22 -4.52
N LEU A 65 1.90 -14.01 -4.09
CA LEU A 65 3.30 -13.59 -4.09
C LEU A 65 3.78 -13.40 -5.54
N GLY A 66 4.23 -12.18 -5.86
CA GLY A 66 4.70 -11.84 -7.21
C GLY A 66 3.61 -11.25 -8.12
N ASP A 67 2.38 -11.05 -7.66
CA ASP A 67 1.30 -10.54 -8.52
C ASP A 67 1.35 -9.03 -8.75
N ALA A 68 1.82 -8.27 -7.76
CA ALA A 68 1.92 -6.81 -7.86
C ALA A 68 3.14 -6.27 -7.11
N ILE A 69 3.65 -5.12 -7.57
CA ILE A 69 4.47 -4.23 -6.75
C ILE A 69 3.54 -3.39 -5.88
N VAL A 70 3.90 -3.16 -4.62
CA VAL A 70 3.04 -2.45 -3.66
C VAL A 70 3.83 -1.38 -2.94
N VAL A 71 3.39 -0.13 -3.04
CA VAL A 71 3.89 1.00 -2.23
C VAL A 71 2.78 1.45 -1.29
N ARG A 72 3.14 1.63 -0.01
CA ARG A 72 2.21 2.08 1.03
C ARG A 72 2.78 3.24 1.83
N ASN A 73 2.00 4.31 1.97
CA ASN A 73 2.34 5.47 2.80
C ASN A 73 1.09 6.04 3.49
N VAL A 74 1.23 7.16 4.22
CA VAL A 74 0.09 7.83 4.86
C VAL A 74 -0.90 8.30 3.80
N GLY A 75 -2.08 7.67 3.76
CA GLY A 75 -3.14 7.99 2.81
C GLY A 75 -3.00 7.35 1.43
N GLY A 76 -1.87 6.70 1.12
CA GLY A 76 -1.60 6.21 -0.24
C GLY A 76 -1.41 7.34 -1.23
N ARG A 77 -0.79 8.44 -0.77
CA ARG A 77 -0.60 9.65 -1.56
C ARG A 77 0.52 9.48 -2.58
N VAL A 78 0.33 10.02 -3.77
CA VAL A 78 1.41 10.16 -4.76
C VAL A 78 2.29 11.33 -4.34
N THR A 79 3.40 11.01 -3.69
CA THR A 79 4.47 11.97 -3.32
C THR A 79 5.60 11.94 -4.36
N PRO A 80 6.56 12.89 -4.33
CA PRO A 80 7.72 12.84 -5.22
C PRO A 80 8.47 11.50 -5.15
N GLU A 81 8.63 10.95 -3.95
CA GLU A 81 9.31 9.66 -3.75
C GLU A 81 8.55 8.51 -4.43
N VAL A 82 7.22 8.52 -4.38
CA VAL A 82 6.40 7.52 -5.08
C VAL A 82 6.49 7.67 -6.60
N ILE A 83 6.58 8.90 -7.11
CA ILE A 83 6.80 9.16 -8.54
C ILE A 83 8.16 8.60 -8.96
N ASP A 84 9.20 8.82 -8.17
CA ASP A 84 10.55 8.30 -8.43
C ASP A 84 10.59 6.76 -8.40
N ASP A 85 9.87 6.13 -7.46
CA ASP A 85 9.71 4.67 -7.41
C ASP A 85 9.04 4.13 -8.68
N VAL A 86 7.95 4.76 -9.14
CA VAL A 86 7.25 4.37 -10.38
C VAL A 86 8.16 4.58 -11.59
N ALA A 87 8.90 5.69 -11.65
CA ALA A 87 9.85 5.96 -12.73
C ALA A 87 10.97 4.91 -12.79
N PHE A 88 11.52 4.53 -11.64
CA PHE A 88 12.54 3.49 -11.55
C PHE A 88 12.03 2.13 -12.04
N ILE A 89 10.83 1.71 -11.61
CA ILE A 89 10.23 0.46 -12.10
C ILE A 89 9.89 0.54 -13.59
N SER A 90 9.48 1.71 -14.09
CA SER A 90 9.26 1.94 -15.53
C SER A 90 10.55 1.69 -16.32
N GLN A 91 11.68 2.24 -15.87
CA GLN A 91 12.98 2.05 -16.49
C GLN A 91 13.43 0.58 -16.52
N ILE A 92 13.17 -0.18 -15.45
CA ILE A 92 13.44 -1.63 -15.42
C ILE A 92 12.54 -2.37 -16.42
N ALA A 93 11.24 -2.05 -16.42
CA ALA A 93 10.27 -2.72 -17.27
C ALA A 93 10.54 -2.48 -18.76
N GLU A 94 11.00 -1.28 -19.16
CA GLU A 94 11.38 -0.97 -20.55
C GLU A 94 12.52 -1.86 -21.06
N GLY A 95 13.47 -2.22 -20.18
CA GLY A 95 14.56 -3.14 -20.53
C GLY A 95 14.10 -4.58 -20.76
N ALA A 96 12.97 -4.99 -20.17
CA ALA A 96 12.45 -6.34 -20.26
C ALA A 96 11.26 -6.51 -21.22
N ILE A 97 10.54 -5.41 -21.51
CA ILE A 97 9.30 -5.40 -22.30
C ILE A 97 9.51 -4.40 -23.46
N PRO A 98 9.96 -4.84 -24.64
CA PRO A 98 10.34 -3.94 -25.73
C PRO A 98 9.14 -3.17 -26.30
N ASP A 99 7.95 -3.80 -26.36
CA ASP A 99 6.78 -3.26 -27.04
C ASP A 99 5.53 -3.23 -26.13
N GLY A 100 4.56 -2.38 -26.47
CA GLY A 100 3.25 -2.32 -25.80
C GLY A 100 3.27 -1.69 -24.40
N PRO A 101 2.16 -1.75 -23.65
CA PRO A 101 2.09 -1.18 -22.29
C PRO A 101 2.99 -1.94 -21.31
N LEU A 102 3.64 -1.21 -20.41
CA LEU A 102 4.55 -1.78 -19.41
C LEU A 102 3.75 -2.47 -18.29
N PHE A 103 3.03 -1.67 -17.51
CA PHE A 103 2.19 -2.09 -16.41
C PHE A 103 1.15 -1.02 -16.11
N GLU A 104 0.18 -1.37 -15.27
CA GLU A 104 -0.81 -0.44 -14.71
C GLU A 104 -0.41 -0.03 -13.30
N VAL A 105 -0.43 1.28 -13.04
CA VAL A 105 -0.34 1.85 -11.70
C VAL A 105 -1.75 2.13 -11.19
N ALA A 106 -2.18 1.38 -10.19
CA ALA A 106 -3.47 1.58 -9.54
C ALA A 106 -3.30 2.39 -8.25
N VAL A 107 -3.85 3.60 -8.23
CA VAL A 107 -3.93 4.45 -7.02
C VAL A 107 -5.22 4.11 -6.28
N ILE A 108 -5.12 3.53 -5.09
CA ILE A 108 -6.27 3.10 -4.30
C ILE A 108 -6.30 3.87 -2.98
N HIS A 109 -7.19 4.86 -2.88
CA HIS A 109 -7.52 5.46 -1.58
C HIS A 109 -8.65 4.70 -0.91
N HIS A 110 -9.01 5.07 0.32
CA HIS A 110 -10.07 4.40 1.04
C HIS A 110 -10.91 5.36 1.87
N THR A 111 -12.15 4.94 2.14
CA THR A 111 -13.05 5.63 3.07
C THR A 111 -12.52 5.60 4.50
N GLN A 112 -12.92 6.58 5.33
CA GLN A 112 -12.48 6.68 6.74
C GLN A 112 -10.95 6.72 6.91
N CYS A 113 -10.25 7.39 5.99
CA CYS A 113 -8.80 7.53 6.06
C CYS A 113 -8.36 8.48 7.17
N GLY A 114 -7.44 8.01 8.03
CA GLY A 114 -6.87 8.83 9.11
C GLY A 114 -6.07 10.04 8.61
N ALA A 115 -5.64 10.05 7.34
CA ALA A 115 -4.96 11.21 6.73
C ALA A 115 -5.86 12.46 6.67
N GLY A 116 -7.18 12.32 6.79
CA GLY A 116 -8.10 13.45 6.95
C GLY A 116 -7.78 14.34 8.15
N ALA A 117 -7.11 13.81 9.19
CA ALA A 117 -6.67 14.59 10.35
C ALA A 117 -5.71 15.75 9.98
N LEU A 118 -5.03 15.68 8.82
CA LEU A 118 -4.19 16.78 8.34
C LEU A 118 -4.99 18.03 7.94
N ALA A 119 -6.31 17.92 7.73
CA ALA A 119 -7.15 19.09 7.52
C ALA A 119 -7.35 19.90 8.82
N ASP A 120 -7.30 19.25 9.99
CA ASP A 120 -7.39 19.92 11.28
C ASP A 120 -6.12 20.73 11.58
N ASP A 121 -6.28 22.02 11.85
CA ASP A 121 -5.17 22.94 12.07
C ASP A 121 -4.37 22.58 13.32
N GLY A 122 -5.04 22.13 14.39
CA GLY A 122 -4.39 21.75 15.64
C GLY A 122 -3.49 20.53 15.47
N PHE A 123 -4.03 19.46 14.88
CA PHE A 123 -3.28 18.25 14.55
C PHE A 123 -2.12 18.57 13.62
N ARG A 124 -2.39 19.29 12.52
CA ARG A 124 -1.38 19.59 11.51
C ARG A 124 -0.23 20.42 12.06
N ARG A 125 -0.49 21.46 12.87
CA ARG A 125 0.56 22.25 13.55
C ARG A 125 1.47 21.38 14.42
N ARG A 126 0.88 20.51 15.24
CA ARG A 126 1.64 19.60 16.11
C ARG A 126 2.45 18.59 15.30
N TYR A 127 1.90 18.11 14.18
CA TYR A 127 2.58 17.18 13.30
C TYR A 127 3.73 17.87 12.54
N ALA A 128 3.50 19.06 11.97
CA ALA A 128 4.51 19.91 11.34
C ALA A 128 5.70 20.17 12.27
N ALA A 129 5.43 20.59 13.51
CA ALA A 129 6.47 20.82 14.51
C ALA A 129 7.25 19.54 14.88
N ARG A 130 6.61 18.37 14.82
CA ARG A 130 7.25 17.07 15.09
C ARG A 130 8.15 16.62 13.95
N THR A 131 7.75 16.86 12.70
CA THR A 131 8.46 16.33 11.51
C THR A 131 9.36 17.35 10.83
N GLY A 132 9.28 18.63 11.21
CA GLY A 132 9.95 19.72 10.50
C GLY A 132 9.35 19.99 9.11
N SER A 133 8.10 19.59 8.87
CA SER A 133 7.43 19.75 7.58
C SER A 133 6.61 21.02 7.51
N GLU A 134 6.50 21.59 6.31
CA GLU A 134 5.64 22.73 6.03
C GLU A 134 4.15 22.37 6.19
N GLU A 135 3.40 23.22 6.90
CA GLU A 135 1.96 23.00 7.12
C GLU A 135 1.16 23.00 5.81
N SER A 136 1.54 23.82 4.83
CA SER A 136 0.85 23.85 3.53
C SER A 136 0.91 22.49 2.82
N LEU A 137 2.10 21.90 2.74
CA LEU A 137 2.32 20.58 2.16
C LEU A 137 1.58 19.49 2.91
N LEU A 138 1.52 19.58 4.24
CA LEU A 138 0.74 18.64 5.06
C LEU A 138 -0.76 18.78 4.80
N ARG A 139 -1.27 20.00 4.64
CA ARG A 139 -2.69 20.25 4.32
C ARG A 139 -3.05 19.65 2.95
N GLU A 140 -2.18 19.79 1.95
CA GLU A 140 -2.37 19.15 0.63
C GLU A 140 -2.40 17.62 0.69
N ARG A 141 -1.75 17.04 1.70
CA ARG A 141 -1.73 15.59 1.95
C ARG A 141 -3.00 15.08 2.64
N ALA A 142 -3.88 15.95 3.14
CA ALA A 142 -5.15 15.55 3.73
C ALA A 142 -6.05 14.84 2.72
N ILE A 143 -6.81 13.84 3.20
CA ILE A 143 -7.80 13.11 2.40
C ILE A 143 -9.17 13.34 3.02
N LEU A 144 -9.97 14.19 2.40
CA LEU A 144 -11.35 14.49 2.79
C LEU A 144 -12.36 13.78 1.89
N ASP A 145 -12.06 13.71 0.59
CA ASP A 145 -12.79 12.95 -0.40
C ASP A 145 -11.81 11.99 -1.09
N PRO A 146 -11.88 10.68 -0.81
CA PRO A 146 -11.00 9.68 -1.42
C PRO A 146 -11.08 9.65 -2.94
N ALA A 147 -12.27 9.82 -3.53
CA ALA A 147 -12.45 9.77 -4.98
C ALA A 147 -11.83 10.98 -5.67
N ALA A 148 -12.06 12.18 -5.12
CA ALA A 148 -11.43 13.40 -5.62
C ALA A 148 -9.90 13.36 -5.45
N THR A 149 -9.41 12.83 -4.32
CA THR A 149 -7.97 12.67 -4.07
C THR A 149 -7.36 11.68 -5.07
N ALA A 150 -8.04 10.57 -5.36
CA ALA A 150 -7.54 9.56 -6.31
C ALA A 150 -7.39 10.16 -7.70
N LYS A 151 -8.39 10.93 -8.14
CA LYS A 151 -8.35 11.68 -9.41
C LYS A 151 -7.14 12.62 -9.48
N ALA A 152 -6.89 13.37 -8.41
CA ALA A 152 -5.76 14.30 -8.35
C ALA A 152 -4.40 13.58 -8.37
N ASP A 153 -4.27 12.49 -7.61
CA ASP A 153 -3.02 11.72 -7.52
C ASP A 153 -2.75 10.93 -8.82
N VAL A 154 -3.79 10.41 -9.50
CA VAL A 154 -3.68 9.86 -10.88
C VAL A 154 -3.21 10.92 -11.86
N ALA A 155 -3.78 12.13 -11.81
CA ALA A 155 -3.36 13.22 -12.68
C ALA A 155 -1.88 13.59 -12.47
N ARG A 156 -1.39 13.57 -11.22
CA ARG A 156 0.02 13.80 -10.90
C ARG A 156 0.93 12.78 -11.59
N LEU A 157 0.63 11.48 -11.46
CA LEU A 157 1.39 10.42 -12.12
C LEU A 157 1.39 10.57 -13.65
N ARG A 158 0.21 10.80 -14.25
CA ARG A 158 0.07 10.98 -15.71
C ARG A 158 0.82 12.20 -16.24
N SER A 159 1.00 13.24 -15.42
CA SER A 159 1.73 14.46 -15.78
C SER A 159 3.23 14.40 -15.52
N ALA A 160 3.73 13.36 -14.84
CA ALA A 160 5.13 13.26 -14.45
C ALA A 160 5.99 12.88 -15.67
N ALA A 161 6.86 13.79 -16.10
CA ALA A 161 7.73 13.57 -17.25
C ALA A 161 8.77 12.44 -17.07
N SER A 162 9.04 12.04 -15.82
CA SER A 162 9.93 10.93 -15.49
C SER A 162 9.28 9.55 -15.66
N ILE A 163 7.94 9.48 -15.78
CA ILE A 163 7.21 8.22 -15.96
C ILE A 163 6.99 7.98 -17.46
N SER A 164 7.31 6.77 -17.92
CA SER A 164 7.12 6.37 -19.31
C SER A 164 5.64 6.48 -19.71
N ALA A 165 5.37 7.04 -20.89
CA ALA A 165 4.01 7.14 -21.44
C ALA A 165 3.36 5.78 -21.72
N ARG A 166 4.13 4.68 -21.65
CA ARG A 166 3.64 3.29 -21.77
C ARG A 166 3.08 2.73 -20.46
N VAL A 167 3.20 3.46 -19.35
CA VAL A 167 2.56 3.14 -18.07
C VAL A 167 1.12 3.66 -18.10
N ARG A 168 0.18 2.78 -17.76
CA ARG A 168 -1.23 3.16 -17.58
C ARG A 168 -1.49 3.51 -16.13
N VAL A 169 -2.43 4.40 -15.85
CA VAL A 169 -2.67 4.85 -14.47
C VAL A 169 -4.16 4.92 -14.18
N SER A 170 -4.64 4.12 -13.24
CA SER A 170 -6.03 4.06 -12.81
C SER A 170 -6.20 4.53 -11.36
N GLY A 171 -7.41 4.98 -11.03
CA GLY A 171 -7.75 5.47 -9.70
C GLY A 171 -8.96 4.73 -9.14
N HIS A 172 -8.90 4.36 -7.87
CA HIS A 172 -9.91 3.55 -7.19
C HIS A 172 -10.17 4.02 -5.75
N VAL A 173 -11.32 3.64 -5.22
CA VAL A 173 -11.68 3.83 -3.81
C VAL A 173 -12.06 2.48 -3.20
N TYR A 174 -11.39 2.12 -2.12
CA TYR A 174 -11.75 1.00 -1.25
C TYR A 174 -12.68 1.47 -0.13
N ASP A 175 -13.88 0.91 -0.03
CA ASP A 175 -14.76 1.12 1.10
C ASP A 175 -14.45 0.12 2.22
N VAL A 176 -13.89 0.62 3.31
CA VAL A 176 -13.47 -0.19 4.46
C VAL A 176 -14.64 -0.83 5.21
N SER A 177 -15.87 -0.41 4.94
CA SER A 177 -17.09 -0.92 5.57
C SER A 177 -17.71 -2.07 4.78
N THR A 178 -17.64 -2.01 3.44
CA THR A 178 -18.23 -3.02 2.55
C THR A 178 -17.20 -4.03 2.03
N GLY A 179 -15.92 -3.65 2.00
CA GLY A 179 -14.84 -4.45 1.41
C GLY A 179 -14.70 -4.32 -0.11
N LEU A 180 -15.45 -3.41 -0.75
CA LEU A 180 -15.43 -3.24 -2.21
C LEU A 180 -14.37 -2.21 -2.64
N VAL A 181 -13.73 -2.48 -3.78
CA VAL A 181 -12.88 -1.52 -4.51
C VAL A 181 -13.64 -1.08 -5.76
N GLU A 182 -13.89 0.23 -5.89
CA GLU A 182 -14.62 0.81 -7.01
C GLU A 182 -13.72 1.72 -7.84
N PRO A 183 -13.77 1.62 -9.19
CA PRO A 183 -13.01 2.51 -10.05
C PRO A 183 -13.60 3.92 -10.05
N VAL A 184 -12.72 4.92 -10.06
CA VAL A 184 -13.09 6.34 -10.20
C VAL A 184 -12.38 7.04 -11.37
N VAL A 185 -11.31 6.42 -11.91
CA VAL A 185 -10.61 6.83 -13.12
C VAL A 185 -10.12 5.58 -13.86
N ASP A 186 -10.48 5.45 -15.13
CA ASP A 186 -10.01 4.37 -16.00
C ASP A 186 -8.51 4.51 -16.34
N PRO A 187 -7.80 3.41 -16.68
CA PRO A 187 -6.34 3.37 -16.89
C PRO A 187 -5.80 4.30 -17.99
#